data_AF-A0A4Q5TLJ0-F1
#
_entry.id   AF-A0A4Q5TLJ0-F1
#
_cell.length_a   1.000
_cell.length_b   1.000
_cell.length_c   1.000
_cell.angle_alpha   90.00
_cell.angle_beta   90.00
_cell.angle_gamma   90.00
#
_symmetry.space_group_name_H-M   'P 1'
#
loop_
_entity.id
_entity.type
_entity.pdbx_description
1 polymer ?
#
loop_
_entity_poly.entity_id
_entity_poly.type
_entity_poly.pdbx_seq_one_letter_code
_entity_poly.pdbx_strand_id
1 'polypeptide(L)'
;MIQAASNIHYREHFYRITALWVICEAFAGGIMHGIKIPFSGMVISSLAVFCIILLARYVPARLAILKATMIVALFKLMLSPHSPPTAYIAVFFQGLVGQLLFLRKTNFSLSAVLLAVLSLVESAIQRLLVLVILYGKAFWNAVDEFIKKITGNTSIDNFSLLLAGVYIFIHAVVGVAVGLVASKVVKRTARWEQQFSRFIITDESYKSDPLLTKTKKKKRKLKWIFVIAWLLLFGFYLQSLVDPQGAFLPKDKLTEIFIRSALLLLAWYLFIGPLLMMGIKSALLASQRSRKIDMDATMQLLPEMKMIFQKSWQYSNTERSVARLKLFFKILLINVLKTNNENL
;
A
#
# COMPACT_ATOMS: atom_id res chain seq x y z
N MET A 1 -32.07 -21.18 -12.78
CA MET A 1 -30.73 -21.18 -13.40
C MET A 1 -30.09 -19.78 -13.51
N ILE A 2 -30.83 -18.73 -13.91
CA ILE A 2 -30.29 -17.35 -14.09
C ILE A 2 -29.64 -16.76 -12.82
N GLN A 3 -30.25 -16.94 -11.64
CA GLN A 3 -29.70 -16.38 -10.38
C GLN A 3 -28.42 -17.11 -9.92
N ALA A 4 -28.29 -18.40 -10.22
CA ALA A 4 -27.09 -19.19 -9.93
C ALA A 4 -25.91 -18.77 -10.80
N ALA A 5 -26.12 -18.57 -12.11
CA ALA A 5 -25.08 -18.08 -13.02
C ALA A 5 -24.56 -16.69 -12.62
N SER A 6 -25.45 -15.77 -12.23
CA SER A 6 -25.03 -14.44 -11.78
C SER A 6 -24.15 -14.49 -10.51
N ASN A 7 -24.48 -15.36 -9.56
CA ASN A 7 -23.69 -15.57 -8.34
C ASN A 7 -22.30 -16.16 -8.64
N ILE A 8 -22.18 -17.04 -9.64
CA ILE A 8 -20.90 -17.61 -10.06
C ILE A 8 -20.00 -16.53 -10.64
N HIS A 9 -20.52 -15.71 -11.57
CA HIS A 9 -19.75 -14.62 -12.16
C HIS A 9 -19.29 -13.60 -11.12
N TYR A 10 -20.14 -13.19 -10.17
CA TYR A 10 -19.73 -12.27 -9.10
C TYR A 10 -18.63 -12.85 -8.21
N ARG A 11 -18.65 -14.16 -7.98
CA ARG A 11 -17.66 -14.86 -7.18
C ARG A 11 -16.32 -14.98 -7.91
N GLU A 12 -16.34 -15.25 -9.22
CA GLU A 12 -15.13 -15.25 -10.06
C GLU A 12 -14.48 -13.86 -10.10
N HIS A 13 -15.26 -12.81 -10.40
CA HIS A 13 -14.78 -11.43 -10.39
C HIS A 13 -14.18 -11.05 -9.03
N PHE A 14 -14.83 -11.46 -7.93
CA PHE A 14 -14.33 -11.22 -6.59
C PHE A 14 -12.92 -11.78 -6.40
N TYR A 15 -12.67 -13.06 -6.72
CA TYR A 15 -11.36 -13.66 -6.52
C TYR A 15 -10.31 -13.16 -7.51
N ARG A 16 -10.65 -12.94 -8.79
CA ARG A 16 -9.71 -12.41 -9.79
C ARG A 16 -9.25 -10.99 -9.46
N ILE A 17 -10.18 -10.10 -9.09
CA ILE A 17 -9.83 -8.73 -8.68
C ILE A 17 -9.06 -8.73 -7.36
N THR A 18 -9.42 -9.60 -6.41
CA THR A 18 -8.67 -9.75 -5.15
C THR A 18 -7.26 -10.27 -5.40
N ALA A 19 -7.07 -11.25 -6.28
CA ALA A 19 -5.77 -11.76 -6.67
C ALA A 19 -4.91 -10.69 -7.38
N LEU A 20 -5.52 -9.87 -8.25
CA LEU A 20 -4.84 -8.70 -8.82
C LEU A 20 -4.39 -7.73 -7.73
N TRP A 21 -5.26 -7.44 -6.75
CA TRP A 21 -4.89 -6.58 -5.62
C TRP A 21 -3.75 -7.18 -4.80
N VAL A 22 -3.76 -8.49 -4.54
CA VAL A 22 -2.65 -9.20 -3.88
C VAL A 22 -1.33 -9.00 -4.63
N ILE A 23 -1.33 -9.11 -5.96
CA ILE A 23 -0.13 -8.88 -6.77
C ILE A 23 0.33 -7.42 -6.65
N CYS A 24 -0.57 -6.46 -6.74
CA CYS A 24 -0.21 -5.05 -6.59
C CYS A 24 0.36 -4.74 -5.19
N GLU A 25 -0.23 -5.31 -4.14
CA GLU A 25 0.11 -4.97 -2.76
C GLU A 25 1.31 -5.74 -2.23
N ALA A 26 1.35 -7.06 -2.44
CA ALA A 26 2.37 -7.94 -1.88
C ALA A 26 3.59 -8.10 -2.81
N PHE A 27 3.37 -8.20 -4.12
CA PHE A 27 4.45 -8.40 -5.09
C PHE A 27 5.05 -7.06 -5.54
N ALA A 28 4.24 -6.18 -6.13
CA ALA A 28 4.74 -4.88 -6.59
C ALA A 28 5.18 -4.00 -5.41
N GLY A 29 4.43 -4.00 -4.30
CA GLY A 29 4.80 -3.30 -3.08
C GLY A 29 6.12 -3.80 -2.46
N GLY A 30 6.32 -5.12 -2.37
CA GLY A 30 7.55 -5.72 -1.86
C GLY A 30 8.78 -5.39 -2.70
N ILE A 31 8.65 -5.46 -4.03
CA ILE A 31 9.73 -5.13 -4.97
C ILE A 31 10.05 -3.64 -4.93
N MET A 32 9.05 -2.76 -5.01
CA MET A 32 9.27 -1.31 -5.01
C MET A 32 9.88 -0.80 -3.70
N HIS A 33 9.50 -1.40 -2.57
CA HIS A 33 10.10 -1.07 -1.27
C HIS A 33 11.56 -1.55 -1.17
N GLY A 34 11.87 -2.72 -1.73
CA GLY A 34 13.23 -3.25 -1.80
C GLY A 34 14.17 -2.43 -2.70
N ILE A 35 13.66 -1.94 -3.83
CA ILE A 35 14.44 -1.15 -4.82
C ILE A 35 14.50 0.35 -4.45
N LYS A 36 13.82 0.78 -3.37
CA LYS A 36 13.76 2.18 -2.91
C LYS A 36 13.27 3.16 -3.99
N ILE A 37 12.26 2.75 -4.77
CA ILE A 37 11.70 3.61 -5.82
C ILE A 37 10.98 4.81 -5.16
N PRO A 38 11.31 6.07 -5.54
CA PRO A 38 10.62 7.24 -5.03
C PRO A 38 9.14 7.20 -5.44
N PHE A 39 8.27 7.74 -4.58
CA PHE A 39 6.81 7.72 -4.80
C PHE A 39 6.14 6.33 -4.87
N SER A 40 6.86 5.25 -4.54
CA SER A 40 6.30 3.89 -4.46
C SER A 40 4.98 3.79 -3.69
N GLY A 41 4.88 4.46 -2.54
CA GLY A 41 3.64 4.50 -1.74
C GLY A 41 2.43 5.06 -2.49
N MET A 42 2.63 6.11 -3.29
CA MET A 42 1.57 6.71 -4.11
C MET A 42 1.10 5.75 -5.22
N VAL A 43 2.04 5.04 -5.85
CA VAL A 43 1.75 4.05 -6.90
C VAL A 43 0.98 2.86 -6.32
N ILE A 44 1.46 2.28 -5.21
CA ILE A 44 0.82 1.13 -4.55
C ILE A 44 -0.59 1.52 -4.10
N SER A 45 -0.74 2.68 -3.45
CA SER A 45 -2.06 3.18 -3.02
C SER A 45 -3.00 3.40 -4.21
N SER A 46 -2.51 3.89 -5.34
CA SER A 46 -3.33 4.09 -6.54
C SER A 46 -3.82 2.77 -7.14
N LEU A 47 -2.97 1.75 -7.17
CA LEU A 47 -3.34 0.41 -7.62
C LEU A 47 -4.36 -0.25 -6.69
N ALA A 48 -4.16 -0.14 -5.37
CA ALA A 48 -5.11 -0.65 -4.37
C ALA A 48 -6.49 0.01 -4.53
N VAL A 49 -6.53 1.34 -4.65
CA VAL A 49 -7.76 2.10 -4.89
C VAL A 49 -8.45 1.64 -6.18
N PHE A 50 -7.69 1.41 -7.24
CA PHE A 50 -8.24 0.93 -8.51
C PHE A 50 -8.91 -0.45 -8.35
N CYS A 51 -8.27 -1.39 -7.65
CA CYS A 51 -8.86 -2.70 -7.34
C CYS A 51 -10.13 -2.59 -6.48
N ILE A 52 -10.15 -1.69 -5.49
CA ILE A 52 -11.34 -1.45 -4.66
C ILE A 52 -12.51 -0.91 -5.51
N ILE A 53 -12.23 0.03 -6.43
CA ILE A 53 -13.25 0.59 -7.33
C ILE A 53 -13.80 -0.50 -8.27
N LEU A 54 -12.94 -1.43 -8.74
CA LEU A 54 -13.38 -2.59 -9.51
C LEU A 54 -14.29 -3.51 -8.69
N LEU A 55 -13.89 -3.87 -7.47
CA LEU A 55 -14.73 -4.67 -6.58
C LEU A 55 -16.09 -4.02 -6.34
N ALA A 56 -16.10 -2.70 -6.07
CA ALA A 56 -17.34 -1.95 -5.84
C ALA A 56 -18.30 -1.99 -7.04
N ARG A 57 -17.76 -2.02 -8.27
CA ARG A 57 -18.54 -2.07 -9.50
C ARG A 57 -19.04 -3.47 -9.85
N TYR A 58 -18.14 -4.46 -9.84
CA TYR A 58 -18.40 -5.79 -10.38
C TYR A 58 -18.93 -6.79 -9.35
N VAL A 59 -18.77 -6.52 -8.06
CA VAL A 59 -19.23 -7.42 -6.99
C VAL A 59 -20.33 -6.74 -6.17
N PRO A 60 -21.60 -7.15 -6.30
CA PRO A 60 -22.72 -6.49 -5.65
C PRO A 60 -22.90 -6.82 -4.15
N ALA A 61 -21.94 -7.52 -3.52
CA ALA A 61 -22.06 -7.93 -2.11
C ALA A 61 -21.67 -6.82 -1.11
N ARG A 62 -22.49 -6.65 -0.05
CA ARG A 62 -22.35 -5.55 0.94
C ARG A 62 -20.98 -5.49 1.64
N LEU A 63 -20.33 -6.62 1.88
CA LEU A 63 -19.03 -6.69 2.59
C LEU A 63 -17.88 -7.16 1.69
N ALA A 64 -18.04 -7.09 0.36
CA ALA A 64 -17.04 -7.57 -0.59
C ALA A 64 -15.68 -6.89 -0.37
N ILE A 65 -15.65 -5.56 -0.24
CA ILE A 65 -14.40 -4.80 -0.13
C ILE A 65 -13.65 -5.19 1.15
N LEU A 66 -14.35 -5.27 2.29
CA LEU A 66 -13.71 -5.70 3.55
C LEU A 66 -13.24 -7.16 3.52
N LYS A 67 -14.00 -8.07 2.90
CA LYS A 67 -13.56 -9.46 2.71
C LYS A 67 -12.28 -9.53 1.88
N ALA A 68 -12.22 -8.82 0.75
CA ALA A 68 -11.03 -8.72 -0.09
C ALA A 68 -9.85 -8.08 0.65
N THR A 69 -10.10 -7.01 1.41
CA THR A 69 -9.07 -6.33 2.23
C THR A 69 -8.41 -7.29 3.22
N MET A 70 -9.20 -8.11 3.91
CA MET A 70 -8.68 -9.13 4.83
C MET A 70 -7.82 -10.18 4.11
N ILE A 71 -8.27 -10.65 2.94
CA ILE A 71 -7.50 -11.60 2.12
C ILE A 71 -6.18 -10.96 1.68
N VAL A 72 -6.21 -9.74 1.17
CA VAL A 72 -5.01 -9.01 0.72
C VAL A 72 -4.03 -8.79 1.86
N ALA A 73 -4.51 -8.39 3.05
CA ALA A 73 -3.68 -8.24 4.24
C ALA A 73 -3.04 -9.58 4.68
N LEU A 74 -3.78 -10.69 4.60
CA LEU A 74 -3.25 -12.04 4.86
C LEU A 74 -2.15 -12.43 3.87
N PHE A 75 -2.37 -12.21 2.57
CA PHE A 75 -1.34 -12.47 1.57
C PHE A 75 -0.13 -11.55 1.72
N LYS A 76 -0.32 -10.27 2.09
CA LYS A 76 0.78 -9.36 2.41
C LYS A 76 1.63 -9.89 3.56
N LEU A 77 0.99 -10.45 4.58
CA LEU A 77 1.66 -11.12 5.71
C LEU A 77 2.42 -12.38 5.28
N MET A 78 1.84 -13.19 4.41
CA MET A 78 2.44 -14.45 3.95
C MET A 78 3.60 -14.23 2.97
N LEU A 79 3.43 -13.34 2.01
CA LEU A 79 4.38 -13.09 0.91
C LEU A 79 5.44 -12.03 1.27
N SER A 80 5.13 -11.11 2.18
CA SER A 80 6.02 -10.03 2.61
C SER A 80 6.01 -9.79 4.14
N PRO A 81 6.40 -10.79 4.95
CA PRO A 81 6.32 -10.70 6.42
C PRO A 81 7.18 -9.59 7.04
N HIS A 82 8.10 -9.02 6.26
CA HIS A 82 8.98 -7.92 6.67
C HIS A 82 8.42 -6.52 6.36
N SER A 83 7.22 -6.43 5.76
CA SER A 83 6.55 -5.16 5.52
C SER A 83 6.30 -4.42 6.85
N PRO A 84 6.49 -3.09 6.89
CA PRO A 84 6.31 -2.32 8.10
C PRO A 84 4.82 -2.34 8.53
N PRO A 85 4.52 -2.24 9.85
CA PRO A 85 3.14 -2.25 10.36
C PRO A 85 2.25 -1.20 9.70
N THR A 86 2.81 -0.04 9.42
CA THR A 86 2.09 1.06 8.79
C THR A 86 1.56 0.72 7.39
N ALA A 87 2.24 -0.16 6.66
CA ALA A 87 1.77 -0.62 5.37
C ALA A 87 0.53 -1.53 5.46
N TYR A 88 0.28 -2.18 6.60
CA TYR A 88 -0.99 -2.90 6.84
C TYR A 88 -2.09 -1.93 7.24
N ILE A 89 -1.76 -0.93 8.07
CA ILE A 89 -2.70 0.12 8.48
C ILE A 89 -3.25 0.83 7.24
N ALA A 90 -2.40 1.20 6.27
CA ALA A 90 -2.83 1.80 5.02
C ALA A 90 -3.81 0.92 4.22
N VAL A 91 -3.54 -0.39 4.10
CA VAL A 91 -4.44 -1.34 3.39
C VAL A 91 -5.79 -1.45 4.09
N PHE A 92 -5.80 -1.52 5.43
CA PHE A 92 -7.05 -1.55 6.20
C PHE A 92 -7.82 -0.24 6.06
N PHE A 93 -7.13 0.91 6.11
CA PHE A 93 -7.74 2.22 5.91
C PHE A 93 -8.39 2.33 4.54
N GLN A 94 -7.66 1.99 3.47
CA GLN A 94 -8.17 1.97 2.09
C GLN A 94 -9.41 1.08 1.95
N GLY A 95 -9.35 -0.15 2.50
CA GLY A 95 -10.46 -1.08 2.47
C GLY A 95 -11.69 -0.61 3.24
N LEU A 96 -11.50 -0.03 4.43
CA LEU A 96 -12.58 0.46 5.29
C LEU A 96 -13.24 1.71 4.70
N VAL A 97 -12.45 2.68 4.27
CA VAL A 97 -12.96 3.90 3.60
C VAL A 97 -13.64 3.53 2.29
N GLY A 98 -13.06 2.62 1.51
CA GLY A 98 -13.66 2.11 0.28
C GLY A 98 -15.01 1.45 0.54
N GLN A 99 -15.09 0.58 1.56
CA GLN A 99 -16.35 -0.02 1.97
C GLN A 99 -17.39 1.04 2.33
N LEU A 100 -17.04 2.01 3.17
CA LEU A 100 -17.94 3.07 3.64
C LEU A 100 -18.47 3.92 2.49
N LEU A 101 -17.59 4.38 1.60
CA LEU A 101 -17.94 5.25 0.47
C LEU A 101 -18.81 4.55 -0.59
N PHE A 102 -18.71 3.22 -0.71
CA PHE A 102 -19.49 2.44 -1.68
C PHE A 102 -20.72 1.73 -1.07
N LEU A 103 -21.07 1.96 0.20
CA LEU A 103 -22.27 1.38 0.82
C LEU A 103 -23.57 1.77 0.10
N ARG A 104 -23.76 3.06 -0.19
CA ARG A 104 -25.02 3.60 -0.75
C ARG A 104 -25.07 3.60 -2.29
N LYS A 105 -23.93 3.38 -2.95
CA LYS A 105 -23.74 3.35 -4.44
C LYS A 105 -24.33 4.52 -5.25
N THR A 106 -24.86 5.58 -4.63
CA THR A 106 -25.54 6.68 -5.32
C THR A 106 -24.63 7.45 -6.27
N ASN A 107 -23.45 7.88 -5.80
CA ASN A 107 -22.52 8.68 -6.59
C ASN A 107 -21.18 7.95 -6.81
N PHE A 108 -21.18 6.89 -7.63
CA PHE A 108 -20.01 6.03 -7.86
C PHE A 108 -18.72 6.81 -8.21
N SER A 109 -18.81 7.84 -9.06
CA SER A 109 -17.63 8.63 -9.45
C SER A 109 -17.11 9.51 -8.33
N LEU A 110 -18.01 10.11 -7.52
CA LEU A 110 -17.60 10.89 -6.36
C LEU A 110 -16.97 9.99 -5.30
N SER A 111 -17.57 8.84 -5.01
CA SER A 111 -17.01 7.84 -4.09
C SER A 111 -15.62 7.36 -4.53
N ALA A 112 -15.42 7.14 -5.83
CA ALA A 112 -14.11 6.78 -6.39
C ALA A 112 -13.05 7.88 -6.21
N VAL A 113 -13.41 9.14 -6.44
CA VAL A 113 -12.52 10.30 -6.22
C VAL A 113 -12.19 10.47 -4.75
N LEU A 114 -13.21 10.45 -3.87
CA LEU A 114 -13.01 10.56 -2.42
C LEU A 114 -12.13 9.45 -1.89
N LEU A 115 -12.34 8.20 -2.33
CA LEU A 115 -11.51 7.06 -1.93
C LEU A 115 -10.05 7.29 -2.32
N ALA A 116 -9.80 7.73 -3.56
CA ALA A 116 -8.45 7.97 -4.07
C ALA A 116 -7.76 9.11 -3.30
N VAL A 117 -8.44 10.22 -3.10
CA VAL A 117 -7.91 11.38 -2.34
C VAL A 117 -7.59 10.97 -0.91
N LEU A 118 -8.54 10.37 -0.19
CA LEU A 118 -8.34 9.99 1.21
C LEU A 118 -7.19 8.98 1.37
N SER A 119 -7.09 8.00 0.46
CA SER A 119 -6.03 6.99 0.51
C SER A 119 -4.64 7.57 0.26
N LEU A 120 -4.50 8.46 -0.73
CA LEU A 120 -3.20 9.07 -1.05
C LEU A 120 -2.79 10.11 -0.01
N VAL A 121 -3.75 10.88 0.52
CA VAL A 121 -3.52 11.85 1.60
C VAL A 121 -3.16 11.13 2.89
N GLU A 122 -3.80 10.01 3.23
CA GLU A 122 -3.42 9.20 4.39
C GLU A 122 -1.96 8.75 4.30
N SER A 123 -1.53 8.25 3.12
CA SER A 123 -0.14 7.85 2.91
C SER A 123 0.86 9.01 3.08
N ALA A 124 0.48 10.22 2.63
CA ALA A 124 1.28 11.43 2.80
C ALA A 124 1.38 11.85 4.27
N ILE A 125 0.23 11.91 4.96
CA ILE A 125 0.16 12.25 6.38
C ILE A 125 0.98 11.26 7.21
N GLN A 126 0.88 9.97 6.92
CA GLN A 126 1.62 8.94 7.64
C GLN A 126 3.14 9.17 7.57
N ARG A 127 3.67 9.64 6.42
CA ARG A 127 5.10 9.98 6.27
C ARG A 127 5.47 11.23 7.05
N LEU A 128 4.62 12.25 7.03
CA LEU A 128 4.82 13.48 7.81
C LEU A 128 4.78 13.20 9.32
N LEU A 129 3.85 12.36 9.78
CA LEU A 129 3.77 11.94 11.17
C LEU A 129 5.04 11.23 11.63
N VAL A 130 5.60 10.33 10.80
CA VAL A 130 6.89 9.69 11.11
C VAL A 130 8.00 10.75 11.25
N LEU A 131 8.04 11.75 10.36
CA LEU A 131 9.03 12.83 10.43
C LEU A 131 8.89 13.67 11.70
N VAL A 132 7.67 14.06 12.06
CA VAL A 132 7.36 14.82 13.28
C VAL A 132 7.70 14.02 14.53
N ILE A 133 7.36 12.73 14.57
CA ILE A 133 7.63 11.86 15.73
C ILE A 133 9.14 11.69 15.92
N LEU A 134 9.87 11.39 14.84
CA LEU A 134 11.31 11.10 14.92
C LEU A 134 12.14 12.34 15.22
N TYR A 135 11.92 13.44 14.49
CA TYR A 135 12.82 14.59 14.54
C TYR A 135 12.25 15.79 15.34
N GLY A 136 10.97 15.76 15.69
CA GLY A 136 10.32 16.84 16.44
C GLY A 136 10.35 18.19 15.73
N LYS A 137 10.09 19.27 16.49
CA LYS A 137 10.08 20.66 15.97
C LYS A 137 11.43 21.11 15.45
N ALA A 138 12.53 20.53 15.95
CA ALA A 138 13.87 20.96 15.59
C ALA A 138 14.18 20.81 14.09
N PHE A 139 13.69 19.73 13.46
CA PHE A 139 13.82 19.55 12.02
C PHE A 139 13.05 20.61 11.23
N TRP A 140 11.79 20.88 11.60
CA TRP A 140 10.95 21.89 10.94
C TRP A 140 11.56 23.28 11.06
N ASN A 141 12.04 23.64 12.26
CA ASN A 141 12.75 24.89 12.50
C ASN A 141 14.04 25.01 11.67
N ALA A 142 14.81 23.92 11.53
CA ALA A 142 16.02 23.90 10.71
C ALA A 142 15.69 24.10 9.22
N VAL A 143 14.59 23.51 8.73
CA VAL A 143 14.10 23.75 7.37
C VAL A 143 13.68 25.21 7.18
N ASP A 144 12.96 25.79 8.14
CA ASP A 144 12.57 27.19 8.10
C ASP A 144 13.79 28.12 8.09
N GLU A 145 14.78 27.88 8.95
CA GLU A 145 16.01 28.66 9.01
C GLU A 145 16.85 28.52 7.72
N PHE A 146 16.93 27.31 7.17
CA PHE A 146 17.63 27.06 5.90
C PHE A 146 16.99 27.83 4.73
N ILE A 147 15.65 27.82 4.63
CA ILE A 147 14.94 28.55 3.57
C ILE A 147 15.08 30.07 3.77
N LYS A 148 14.98 30.58 5.00
CA LYS A 148 15.21 32.01 5.31
C LYS A 148 16.62 32.45 4.88
N LYS A 149 17.65 31.62 5.12
CA LYS A 149 19.03 31.88 4.69
C LYS A 149 19.19 31.93 3.17
N ILE A 150 18.53 31.03 2.44
CA ILE A 150 18.63 30.98 0.96
C ILE A 150 17.84 32.11 0.30
N THR A 151 16.65 32.41 0.80
CA THR A 151 15.72 33.36 0.18
C THR A 151 15.98 34.81 0.60
N GLY A 152 16.70 35.03 1.71
CA GLY A 152 16.89 36.35 2.31
C GLY A 152 15.58 36.97 2.85
N ASN A 153 14.46 36.24 2.78
CA ASN A 153 13.15 36.73 3.15
C ASN A 153 12.80 36.31 4.58
N THR A 154 12.71 37.28 5.48
CA THR A 154 12.35 37.06 6.89
C THR A 154 10.84 37.12 7.15
N SER A 155 10.02 37.47 6.16
CA SER A 155 8.58 37.75 6.37
C SER A 155 7.69 36.51 6.46
N ILE A 156 8.21 35.32 6.16
CA ILE A 156 7.45 34.07 6.18
C ILE A 156 8.00 33.18 7.29
N ASP A 157 7.23 33.05 8.37
CA ASP A 157 7.66 32.34 9.58
C ASP A 157 7.43 30.83 9.57
N ASN A 158 6.70 30.29 8.59
CA ASN A 158 6.25 28.88 8.59
C ASN A 158 6.37 28.22 7.21
N PHE A 159 7.52 28.35 6.55
CA PHE A 159 7.78 27.71 5.25
C PHE A 159 7.66 26.19 5.30
N SER A 160 8.06 25.59 6.41
CA SER A 160 8.08 24.16 6.62
C SER A 160 6.65 23.59 6.70
N LEU A 161 5.70 24.29 7.34
CA LEU A 161 4.27 23.97 7.30
C LEU A 161 3.68 24.16 5.90
N LEU A 162 4.05 25.23 5.19
CA LEU A 162 3.64 25.43 3.80
C LEU A 162 4.11 24.26 2.91
N LEU A 163 5.36 23.82 3.08
CA LEU A 163 5.93 22.69 2.35
C LEU A 163 5.18 21.38 2.65
N ALA A 164 4.84 21.13 3.92
CA ALA A 164 4.00 20.00 4.32
C ALA A 164 2.61 20.07 3.68
N GLY A 165 2.00 21.26 3.68
CA GLY A 165 0.70 21.52 3.04
C GLY A 165 0.75 21.27 1.53
N VAL A 166 1.77 21.77 0.83
CA VAL A 166 2.00 21.52 -0.60
C VAL A 166 2.20 20.03 -0.87
N TYR A 167 2.97 19.34 -0.04
CA TYR A 167 3.18 17.89 -0.17
C TYR A 167 1.85 17.12 -0.07
N ILE A 168 1.00 17.43 0.91
CA ILE A 168 -0.35 16.84 1.03
C ILE A 168 -1.23 17.22 -0.16
N PHE A 169 -1.19 18.49 -0.59
CA PHE A 169 -1.96 18.98 -1.72
C PHE A 169 -1.62 18.26 -3.02
N ILE A 170 -0.34 18.01 -3.30
CA ILE A 170 0.10 17.21 -4.45
C ILE A 170 -0.54 15.80 -4.40
N HIS A 171 -0.58 15.16 -3.23
CA HIS A 171 -1.21 13.84 -3.07
C HIS A 171 -2.72 13.91 -3.29
N ALA A 172 -3.39 14.97 -2.82
CA ALA A 172 -4.81 15.20 -3.08
C ALA A 172 -5.10 15.39 -4.57
N VAL A 173 -4.32 16.22 -5.27
CA VAL A 173 -4.46 16.45 -6.73
C VAL A 173 -4.25 15.15 -7.51
N VAL A 174 -3.21 14.38 -7.20
CA VAL A 174 -3.00 13.07 -7.83
C VAL A 174 -4.15 12.12 -7.49
N GLY A 175 -4.65 12.14 -6.26
CA GLY A 175 -5.82 11.36 -5.84
C GLY A 175 -7.06 11.69 -6.68
N VAL A 176 -7.34 12.97 -6.93
CA VAL A 176 -8.42 13.40 -7.83
C VAL A 176 -8.23 12.82 -9.22
N ALA A 177 -7.04 12.97 -9.81
CA ALA A 177 -6.73 12.46 -11.14
C ALA A 177 -6.91 10.93 -11.21
N VAL A 178 -6.36 10.19 -10.24
CA VAL A 178 -6.47 8.73 -10.15
C VAL A 178 -7.93 8.29 -10.02
N GLY A 179 -8.71 8.91 -9.14
CA GLY A 179 -10.12 8.56 -8.94
C GLY A 179 -10.99 8.84 -10.16
N LEU A 180 -10.77 9.95 -10.86
CA LEU A 180 -11.47 10.29 -12.10
C LEU A 180 -11.13 9.30 -13.23
N VAL A 181 -9.84 8.98 -13.39
CA VAL A 181 -9.37 8.01 -14.38
C VAL A 181 -9.93 6.63 -14.07
N ALA A 182 -9.81 6.15 -12.83
CA ALA A 182 -10.32 4.87 -12.39
C ALA A 182 -11.83 4.75 -12.64
N SER A 183 -12.61 5.77 -12.26
CA SER A 183 -14.06 5.76 -12.49
C SER A 183 -14.43 5.73 -13.98
N LYS A 184 -13.73 6.50 -14.83
CA LYS A 184 -13.94 6.47 -16.29
C LYS A 184 -13.56 5.13 -16.89
N VAL A 185 -12.43 4.56 -16.49
CA VAL A 185 -11.93 3.27 -16.98
C VAL A 185 -12.94 2.17 -16.67
N VAL A 186 -13.36 2.05 -15.41
CA VAL A 186 -14.30 1.02 -14.95
C VAL A 186 -15.67 1.11 -15.62
N LYS A 187 -16.13 2.31 -15.99
CA LYS A 187 -17.38 2.49 -16.77
C LYS A 187 -17.22 2.11 -18.25
N ARG A 188 -16.01 2.19 -18.81
CA ARG A 188 -15.73 1.92 -20.22
C ARG A 188 -15.43 0.46 -20.51
N THR A 189 -15.05 -0.31 -19.50
CA THR A 189 -14.61 -1.70 -19.67
C THR A 189 -15.62 -2.60 -20.36
N ALA A 190 -16.91 -2.39 -20.13
CA ALA A 190 -17.98 -3.17 -20.77
C ALA A 190 -17.95 -3.09 -22.31
N ARG A 191 -17.38 -2.02 -22.89
CA ARG A 191 -17.24 -1.88 -24.35
C ARG A 191 -15.92 -2.43 -24.87
N TRP A 192 -14.95 -2.68 -23.99
CA TRP A 192 -13.60 -3.06 -24.40
C TRP A 192 -13.47 -4.54 -24.72
N GLU A 193 -14.30 -5.39 -24.12
CA GLU A 193 -14.33 -6.83 -24.40
C GLU A 193 -14.53 -7.11 -25.90
N GLN A 194 -15.46 -6.41 -26.54
CA GLN A 194 -15.70 -6.54 -27.99
C GLN A 194 -14.60 -5.88 -28.84
N GLN A 195 -14.08 -4.72 -28.42
CA GLN A 195 -13.12 -3.95 -29.22
C GLN A 195 -11.69 -4.52 -29.21
N PHE A 196 -11.31 -5.26 -28.18
CA PHE A 196 -9.94 -5.73 -27.95
C PHE A 196 -9.88 -7.26 -27.78
N SER A 197 -10.85 -7.99 -28.34
CA SER A 197 -10.93 -9.46 -28.30
C SER A 197 -9.62 -10.15 -28.75
N ARG A 198 -8.88 -9.54 -29.69
CA ARG A 198 -7.55 -10.02 -30.14
C ARG A 198 -6.47 -10.09 -29.05
N PHE A 199 -6.67 -9.44 -27.90
CA PHE A 199 -5.73 -9.43 -26.78
C PHE A 199 -6.17 -10.32 -25.61
N ILE A 200 -7.18 -11.17 -25.82
CA ILE A 200 -7.57 -12.19 -24.86
C ILE A 200 -6.47 -13.24 -24.78
N ILE A 201 -5.97 -13.48 -23.58
CA ILE A 201 -4.94 -14.47 -23.28
C ILE A 201 -5.65 -15.80 -23.02
N THR A 202 -5.41 -16.79 -23.87
CA THR A 202 -5.97 -18.16 -23.76
C THR A 202 -4.94 -19.19 -23.30
N ASP A 203 -3.76 -18.73 -22.89
CA ASP A 203 -2.65 -19.61 -22.55
C ASP A 203 -2.80 -20.20 -21.13
N GLU A 204 -2.86 -21.54 -21.03
CA GLU A 204 -2.90 -22.29 -19.77
C GLU A 204 -1.51 -22.63 -19.19
N SER A 205 -0.42 -22.08 -19.75
CA SER A 205 0.96 -22.38 -19.33
C SER A 205 1.30 -22.02 -17.87
N TYR A 206 0.39 -21.42 -17.12
CA TYR A 206 0.58 -21.05 -15.71
C TYR A 206 0.51 -22.22 -14.71
N LYS A 207 0.26 -23.47 -15.14
CA LYS A 207 0.11 -24.64 -14.25
C LYS A 207 1.39 -25.09 -13.51
N SER A 208 2.54 -24.43 -13.68
CA SER A 208 3.83 -25.01 -13.25
C SER A 208 4.82 -24.09 -12.50
N ASP A 209 4.35 -23.06 -11.80
CA ASP A 209 5.26 -22.25 -10.95
C ASP A 209 4.81 -22.23 -9.48
N PRO A 210 5.43 -23.03 -8.58
CA PRO A 210 5.13 -22.95 -7.16
C PRO A 210 5.59 -21.59 -6.62
N LEU A 211 4.62 -20.75 -6.24
CA LEU A 211 4.80 -19.40 -5.67
C LEU A 211 5.58 -19.34 -4.34
N LEU A 212 6.10 -20.46 -3.85
CA LEU A 212 6.84 -20.56 -2.60
C LEU A 212 8.35 -20.50 -2.85
N THR A 213 8.88 -19.29 -3.04
CA THR A 213 10.31 -19.07 -2.83
C THR A 213 10.67 -19.42 -1.39
N LYS A 214 11.54 -20.42 -1.21
CA LYS A 214 12.04 -20.88 0.10
C LYS A 214 12.64 -19.71 0.89
N THR A 215 12.01 -19.33 1.99
CA THR A 215 12.57 -18.41 2.97
C THR A 215 13.81 -19.01 3.63
N LYS A 216 14.97 -18.38 3.44
CA LYS A 216 16.18 -18.71 4.21
C LYS A 216 15.96 -18.37 5.69
N LYS A 217 15.95 -19.39 6.56
CA LYS A 217 16.01 -19.20 8.02
C LYS A 217 17.36 -18.58 8.39
N LYS A 218 17.37 -17.33 8.85
CA LYS A 218 18.58 -16.68 9.39
C LYS A 218 18.67 -16.86 10.90
N LYS A 219 19.87 -17.23 11.37
CA LYS A 219 20.21 -17.46 12.79
C LYS A 219 19.97 -16.19 13.62
N ARG A 220 19.24 -16.37 14.73
CA ARG A 220 18.77 -15.31 15.64
C ARG A 220 19.79 -15.10 16.76
N LYS A 221 20.85 -14.30 16.54
CA LYS A 221 21.78 -13.86 17.61
C LYS A 221 22.37 -12.45 17.42
N LEU A 222 21.57 -11.49 16.94
CA LEU A 222 22.00 -10.07 16.83
C LEU A 222 21.10 -9.08 17.57
N LYS A 223 19.96 -9.51 18.13
CA LYS A 223 18.98 -8.58 18.74
C LYS A 223 19.41 -8.03 20.11
N TRP A 224 20.16 -8.80 20.90
CA TRP A 224 20.55 -8.37 22.25
C TRP A 224 21.56 -7.22 22.25
N ILE A 225 22.46 -7.17 21.27
CA ILE A 225 23.43 -6.06 21.12
C ILE A 225 22.69 -4.73 20.91
N PHE A 226 21.64 -4.71 20.08
CA PHE A 226 20.82 -3.52 19.87
C PHE A 226 20.01 -3.12 21.11
N VAL A 227 19.54 -4.08 21.91
CA VAL A 227 18.85 -3.81 23.19
C VAL A 227 19.80 -3.20 24.21
N ILE A 228 21.01 -3.75 24.35
CA ILE A 228 22.04 -3.22 25.25
C ILE A 228 22.46 -1.82 24.80
N ALA A 229 22.71 -1.62 23.51
CA ALA A 229 23.04 -0.31 22.95
C ALA A 229 21.91 0.72 23.17
N TRP A 230 20.64 0.30 23.03
CA TRP A 230 19.50 1.16 23.31
C TRP A 230 19.39 1.54 24.78
N LEU A 231 19.51 0.57 25.71
CA LEU A 231 19.47 0.82 27.15
C LEU A 231 20.62 1.73 27.60
N LEU A 232 21.81 1.56 27.02
CA LEU A 232 22.98 2.38 27.30
C LEU A 232 22.76 3.83 26.81
N LEU A 233 22.34 4.01 25.55
CA LEU A 233 22.00 5.34 25.03
C LEU A 233 20.86 6.00 25.83
N PHE A 234 19.88 5.21 26.26
CA PHE A 234 18.76 5.70 27.05
C PHE A 234 19.22 6.11 28.45
N GLY A 235 20.11 5.34 29.07
CA GLY A 235 20.75 5.67 30.34
C GLY A 235 21.56 6.96 30.27
N PHE A 236 22.37 7.14 29.21
CA PHE A 236 23.11 8.39 29.01
C PHE A 236 22.20 9.59 28.73
N TYR A 237 21.10 9.38 28.01
CA TYR A 237 20.10 10.42 27.81
C TYR A 237 19.43 10.83 29.13
N LEU A 238 19.05 9.87 29.98
CA LEU A 238 18.48 10.14 31.30
C LEU A 238 19.49 10.83 32.23
N GLN A 239 20.75 10.40 32.23
CA GLN A 239 21.82 11.05 33.01
C GLN A 239 21.99 12.51 32.60
N SER A 240 21.97 12.82 31.29
CA SER A 240 22.09 14.19 30.78
C SER A 240 20.95 15.13 31.23
N LEU A 241 19.78 14.57 31.54
CA LEU A 241 18.63 15.30 32.09
C LEU A 241 18.76 15.56 33.60
N VAL A 242 19.31 14.61 34.35
CA VAL A 242 19.37 14.65 35.83
C VAL A 242 20.63 15.39 36.33
N ASP A 243 21.79 15.17 35.71
CA ASP A 243 23.04 15.86 36.03
C ASP A 243 23.63 16.54 34.79
N PRO A 244 23.31 17.83 34.59
CA PRO A 244 23.81 18.60 33.47
C PRO A 244 25.32 18.79 33.37
N GLN A 245 26.04 18.78 34.49
CA GLN A 245 27.45 19.15 34.54
C GLN A 245 28.37 17.93 34.40
N GLY A 246 27.91 16.74 34.80
CA GLY A 246 28.59 15.46 34.62
C GLY A 246 28.17 14.64 33.38
N ALA A 247 27.48 15.26 32.41
CA ALA A 247 26.95 14.55 31.25
C ALA A 247 28.06 14.05 30.31
N PHE A 248 28.11 12.73 30.06
CA PHE A 248 29.04 12.13 29.08
C PHE A 248 28.79 12.58 27.63
N LEU A 249 27.60 13.09 27.34
CA LEU A 249 27.20 13.54 26.00
C LEU A 249 27.18 15.06 25.94
N PRO A 250 27.80 15.69 24.93
CA PRO A 250 27.76 17.13 24.77
C PRO A 250 26.31 17.64 24.66
N LYS A 251 26.02 18.78 25.30
CA LYS A 251 24.68 19.40 25.35
C LYS A 251 24.35 20.28 24.15
N ASP A 252 25.06 20.14 23.05
CA ASP A 252 24.71 20.88 21.85
C ASP A 252 23.38 20.36 21.29
N LYS A 253 22.59 21.28 20.72
CA LYS A 253 21.26 20.97 20.17
C LYS A 253 21.30 19.86 19.13
N LEU A 254 22.40 19.70 18.38
CA LEU A 254 22.52 18.67 17.36
C LEU A 254 22.63 17.29 18.01
N THR A 255 23.50 17.13 19.00
CA THR A 255 23.66 15.89 19.76
C THR A 255 22.35 15.42 20.40
N GLU A 256 21.57 16.32 20.99
CA GLU A 256 20.24 16.00 21.54
C GLU A 256 19.28 15.45 20.47
N ILE A 257 19.20 16.11 19.31
CA ILE A 257 18.35 15.67 18.18
C ILE A 257 18.79 14.30 17.68
N PHE A 258 20.09 14.08 17.53
CA PHE A 258 20.63 12.79 17.06
C PHE A 258 20.37 11.66 18.04
N ILE A 259 20.64 11.86 19.34
CA ILE A 259 20.40 10.83 20.38
C ILE A 259 18.91 10.52 20.46
N ARG A 260 18.04 11.54 20.50
CA ARG A 260 16.59 11.36 20.54
C ARG A 260 16.10 10.57 19.32
N SER A 261 16.55 10.97 18.12
CA SER A 261 16.19 10.28 16.87
C SER A 261 16.65 8.83 16.89
N ALA A 262 17.88 8.56 17.36
CA ALA A 262 18.43 7.22 17.49
C ALA A 262 17.63 6.37 18.51
N LEU A 263 17.29 6.94 19.66
CA LEU A 263 16.47 6.28 20.68
C LEU A 263 15.07 5.95 20.16
N LEU A 264 14.42 6.86 19.45
CA LEU A 264 13.11 6.65 18.87
C LEU A 264 13.14 5.62 17.74
N LEU A 265 14.15 5.66 16.87
CA LEU A 265 14.33 4.67 15.80
C LEU A 265 14.60 3.28 16.36
N LEU A 266 15.48 3.16 17.35
CA LEU A 266 15.77 1.90 18.03
C LEU A 266 14.55 1.40 18.81
N ALA A 267 13.83 2.28 19.50
CA ALA A 267 12.59 1.92 20.19
C ALA A 267 11.52 1.43 19.21
N TRP A 268 11.41 2.09 18.05
CA TRP A 268 10.51 1.67 16.98
C TRP A 268 10.89 0.30 16.42
N TYR A 269 12.17 0.07 16.14
CA TYR A 269 12.66 -1.19 15.60
C TYR A 269 12.59 -2.36 16.60
N LEU A 270 12.88 -2.11 17.88
CA LEU A 270 12.95 -3.13 18.93
C LEU A 270 11.60 -3.44 19.56
N PHE A 271 10.80 -2.41 19.84
CA PHE A 271 9.58 -2.54 20.63
C PHE A 271 8.32 -2.20 19.84
N ILE A 272 8.18 -0.97 19.36
CA ILE A 272 6.89 -0.45 18.83
C ILE A 272 6.46 -1.22 17.58
N GLY A 273 7.34 -1.30 16.58
CA GLY A 273 7.07 -1.99 15.31
C GLY A 273 6.74 -3.48 15.52
N PRO A 274 7.58 -4.25 16.23
CA PRO A 274 7.29 -5.64 16.55
C PRO A 274 6.00 -5.85 17.35
N LEU A 275 5.69 -4.98 18.32
CA LEU A 275 4.47 -5.08 19.13
C LEU A 275 3.21 -4.84 18.29
N LEU A 276 3.20 -3.78 17.48
CA LEU A 276 2.13 -3.52 16.52
C LEU A 276 1.96 -4.69 15.56
N MET A 277 3.06 -5.23 15.05
CA MET A 277 3.04 -6.36 14.14
C MET A 277 2.51 -7.63 14.82
N MET A 278 2.76 -7.83 16.12
CA MET A 278 2.21 -8.94 16.88
C MET A 278 0.68 -8.87 16.97
N GLY A 279 0.12 -7.67 17.23
CA GLY A 279 -1.34 -7.46 17.24
C GLY A 279 -1.98 -7.64 15.87
N ILE A 280 -1.37 -7.10 14.80
CA ILE A 280 -1.85 -7.29 13.43
C ILE A 280 -1.81 -8.79 13.07
N LYS A 281 -0.70 -9.46 13.36
CA LYS A 281 -0.53 -10.89 13.05
C LYS A 281 -1.52 -11.76 13.82
N SER A 282 -1.75 -11.51 15.11
CA SER A 282 -2.71 -12.28 15.89
C SER A 282 -4.13 -12.12 15.36
N ALA A 283 -4.55 -10.88 15.07
CA ALA A 283 -5.86 -10.59 14.49
C ALA A 283 -6.05 -11.26 13.11
N LEU A 284 -5.04 -11.15 12.24
CA LEU A 284 -5.08 -11.77 10.91
C LEU A 284 -5.11 -13.30 10.99
N LEU A 285 -4.23 -13.91 11.79
CA LEU A 285 -4.18 -15.37 11.93
C LEU A 285 -5.46 -15.96 12.56
N ALA A 286 -6.08 -15.24 13.50
CA ALA A 286 -7.40 -15.62 14.03
C ALA A 286 -8.45 -15.66 12.92
N SER A 287 -8.41 -14.69 12.00
CA SER A 287 -9.35 -14.63 10.85
C SER A 287 -9.05 -15.66 9.76
N GLN A 288 -7.81 -16.17 9.67
CA GLN A 288 -7.36 -17.08 8.60
C GLN A 288 -8.20 -18.36 8.53
N ARG A 289 -8.52 -18.96 9.68
CA ARG A 289 -9.31 -20.21 9.74
C ARG A 289 -10.70 -20.04 9.12
N SER A 290 -11.37 -18.92 9.41
CA SER A 290 -12.70 -18.61 8.89
C SER A 290 -12.71 -18.31 7.38
N ARG A 291 -11.55 -18.05 6.77
CA ARG A 291 -11.40 -17.58 5.38
C ARG A 291 -10.57 -18.51 4.52
N LYS A 292 -10.29 -19.73 4.98
CA LYS A 292 -9.43 -20.69 4.28
C LYS A 292 -9.87 -20.94 2.84
N ILE A 293 -11.18 -21.14 2.62
CA ILE A 293 -11.75 -21.37 1.28
C ILE A 293 -11.46 -20.19 0.35
N ASP A 294 -11.67 -18.95 0.82
CA ASP A 294 -11.43 -17.75 0.02
C ASP A 294 -9.94 -17.54 -0.27
N MET A 295 -9.07 -17.89 0.68
CA MET A 295 -7.62 -17.85 0.51
C MET A 295 -7.14 -18.88 -0.51
N ASP A 296 -7.61 -20.12 -0.42
CA ASP A 296 -7.24 -21.20 -1.34
C ASP A 296 -7.68 -20.85 -2.78
N ALA A 297 -8.91 -20.34 -2.94
CA ALA A 297 -9.42 -19.86 -4.24
C ALA A 297 -8.57 -18.68 -4.80
N THR A 298 -8.20 -17.73 -3.94
CA THR A 298 -7.34 -16.59 -4.37
C THR A 298 -5.93 -17.06 -4.73
N MET A 299 -5.35 -17.99 -3.94
CA MET A 299 -4.01 -18.55 -4.16
C MET A 299 -3.92 -19.26 -5.51
N GLN A 300 -4.94 -20.04 -5.87
CA GLN A 300 -5.01 -20.75 -7.15
C GLN A 300 -4.99 -19.82 -8.36
N LEU A 301 -5.50 -18.59 -8.23
CA LEU A 301 -5.54 -17.59 -9.30
C LEU A 301 -4.27 -16.72 -9.37
N LEU A 302 -3.39 -16.74 -8.36
CA LEU A 302 -2.20 -15.88 -8.36
C LEU A 302 -1.23 -16.14 -9.52
N PRO A 303 -0.90 -17.40 -9.89
CA PRO A 303 -0.03 -17.67 -11.04
C PRO A 303 -0.63 -17.13 -12.35
N GLU A 304 -1.93 -17.36 -12.55
CA GLU A 304 -2.66 -16.85 -13.71
C GLU A 304 -2.64 -15.31 -13.75
N MET A 305 -2.94 -14.65 -12.63
CA MET A 305 -2.93 -13.18 -12.57
C MET A 305 -1.53 -12.59 -12.80
N LYS A 306 -0.46 -13.27 -12.32
CA LYS A 306 0.93 -12.88 -12.58
C LYS A 306 1.25 -12.98 -14.08
N MET A 307 0.86 -14.07 -14.72
CA MET A 307 1.02 -14.26 -16.16
C MET A 307 0.24 -13.20 -16.95
N ILE A 308 -1.03 -12.97 -16.62
CA ILE A 308 -1.87 -11.95 -17.27
C ILE A 308 -1.20 -10.58 -17.15
N PHE A 309 -0.68 -10.22 -15.96
CA PHE A 309 0.04 -8.98 -15.76
C PHE A 309 1.29 -8.88 -16.66
N GLN A 310 2.13 -9.92 -16.67
CA GLN A 310 3.35 -9.95 -17.48
C GLN A 310 3.07 -9.88 -18.99
N LYS A 311 2.13 -10.68 -19.49
CA LYS A 311 1.75 -10.69 -20.91
C LYS A 311 1.07 -9.40 -21.34
N SER A 312 0.22 -8.82 -20.48
CA SER A 312 -0.37 -7.51 -20.75
C SER A 312 0.72 -6.45 -20.94
N TRP A 313 1.78 -6.51 -20.14
CA TRP A 313 2.92 -5.61 -20.27
C TRP A 313 3.69 -5.84 -21.57
N GLN A 314 3.92 -7.10 -21.95
CA GLN A 314 4.58 -7.47 -23.20
C GLN A 314 3.78 -7.03 -24.43
N TYR A 315 2.48 -7.30 -24.49
CA TYR A 315 1.63 -6.89 -25.61
C TYR A 315 1.52 -5.36 -25.75
N SER A 316 1.64 -4.63 -24.65
CA SER A 316 1.67 -3.17 -24.67
C SER A 316 2.94 -2.57 -25.31
N ASN A 317 3.99 -3.36 -25.56
CA ASN A 317 5.23 -2.91 -26.22
C ASN A 317 5.02 -2.41 -27.66
N THR A 318 3.87 -2.72 -28.25
CA THR A 318 3.44 -2.19 -29.54
C THR A 318 3.27 -0.67 -29.53
N GLU A 319 3.07 -0.07 -28.36
CA GLU A 319 2.89 1.36 -28.15
C GLU A 319 4.04 1.97 -27.33
N ARG A 320 4.19 3.30 -27.37
CA ARG A 320 5.22 4.04 -26.60
C ARG A 320 4.62 4.88 -25.46
N SER A 321 5.40 5.08 -24.40
CA SER A 321 5.15 6.02 -23.30
C SER A 321 3.75 5.90 -22.65
N VAL A 322 2.93 6.95 -22.68
CA VAL A 322 1.60 6.97 -22.05
C VAL A 322 0.61 6.08 -22.81
N ALA A 323 0.75 5.95 -24.13
CA ALA A 323 -0.10 5.06 -24.93
C ALA A 323 0.12 3.59 -24.53
N ARG A 324 1.38 3.22 -24.24
CA ARG A 324 1.74 1.91 -23.68
C ARG A 324 1.04 1.63 -22.35
N LEU A 325 1.11 2.57 -21.41
CA LEU A 325 0.42 2.41 -20.12
C LEU A 325 -1.10 2.26 -20.31
N LYS A 326 -1.71 3.08 -21.17
CA LYS A 326 -3.15 2.97 -21.49
C LYS A 326 -3.49 1.62 -22.10
N LEU A 327 -2.70 1.12 -23.04
CA LEU A 327 -2.91 -0.18 -23.68
C LEU A 327 -2.71 -1.33 -22.69
N PHE A 328 -1.65 -1.28 -21.88
CA PHE A 328 -1.39 -2.22 -20.79
C PHE A 328 -2.60 -2.36 -19.87
N PHE A 329 -3.12 -1.25 -19.35
CA PHE A 329 -4.26 -1.28 -18.46
C PHE A 329 -5.51 -1.85 -19.14
N LYS A 330 -5.75 -1.54 -20.42
CA LYS A 330 -6.89 -2.12 -21.16
C LYS A 330 -6.76 -3.63 -21.29
N ILE A 331 -5.61 -4.14 -21.72
CA ILE A 331 -5.38 -5.58 -21.90
C ILE A 331 -5.49 -6.30 -20.55
N LEU A 332 -4.87 -5.74 -19.51
CA LEU A 332 -4.95 -6.28 -18.15
C LEU A 332 -6.41 -6.39 -17.68
N LEU A 333 -7.19 -5.32 -17.84
CA LEU A 333 -8.54 -5.25 -17.33
C LEU A 333 -9.48 -6.23 -18.02
N ILE A 334 -9.37 -6.37 -19.34
CA ILE A 334 -10.20 -7.31 -20.11
C ILE A 334 -9.90 -8.74 -19.68
N ASN A 335 -8.63 -9.10 -19.51
CA ASN A 335 -8.26 -10.45 -19.11
C ASN A 335 -8.62 -10.75 -17.64
N VAL A 336 -8.49 -9.78 -16.74
CA VAL A 336 -8.87 -9.95 -15.32
C VAL A 336 -10.39 -10.07 -15.14
N LEU A 337 -11.19 -9.39 -15.97
CA LEU A 337 -12.65 -9.40 -15.88
C LEU A 337 -13.31 -10.41 -16.81
N LYS A 338 -12.56 -11.07 -17.69
CA LYS A 338 -13.07 -12.17 -18.52
C LYS A 338 -13.62 -13.23 -17.58
N THR A 339 -14.82 -13.73 -17.83
CA THR A 339 -15.35 -14.91 -17.14
C THR A 339 -15.09 -16.13 -18.01
N ASN A 340 -14.58 -17.21 -17.43
CA ASN A 340 -14.46 -18.47 -18.17
C ASN A 340 -15.86 -19.05 -18.35
N ASN A 341 -16.42 -18.94 -19.55
CA ASN A 341 -17.75 -19.46 -19.91
C ASN A 341 -17.78 -21.01 -20.05
N GLU A 342 -16.76 -21.74 -19.61
CA GLU A 342 -16.58 -23.15 -19.95
C GLU A 342 -17.24 -24.16 -18.98
N ASN A 343 -18.04 -23.71 -18.01
CA ASN A 343 -18.80 -24.59 -17.11
C ASN A 343 -20.31 -24.31 -17.11
N LEU A 344 -20.89 -23.94 -18.26
CA LEU A 344 -22.35 -23.88 -18.46
C LEU A 344 -22.87 -25.17 -19.10
#